data_AF-A0AAP9KQE8-F1
#
_entry.id   AF-A0AAP9KQE8-F1
#
_cell.length_a   1.000
_cell.length_b   1.000
_cell.length_c   1.000
_cell.angle_alpha   90.00
_cell.angle_beta   90.00
_cell.angle_gamma   90.00
#
_symmetry.space_group_name_H-M   'P 1'
#
loop_
_entity.id
_entity.type
_entity.pdbx_description
1 polymer ?
#
loop_
_entity_poly.entity_id
_entity_poly.type
_entity_poly.pdbx_seq_one_letter_code
_entity_poly.pdbx_strand_id
1 'polypeptide(L)'
;MTETVNLTIKIDPALKEHIKQLALDNQISMSQEIVNRLQASLQAPAQDAIDNQDTAEAVTDQLSAAELKQIRALLKKQGKKKK
;
A
#
# COMPACT_ATOMS: atom_id res chain seq x y z
N MET A 1 1.56 -25.41 23.74
CA MET A 1 1.36 -24.62 24.97
C MET A 1 1.32 -23.16 24.54
N THR A 2 0.16 -22.60 24.20
CA THR A 2 0.04 -21.17 23.86
C THR A 2 -0.31 -20.42 25.15
N GLU A 3 0.71 -19.93 25.87
CA GLU A 3 0.50 -18.98 26.96
C GLU A 3 -0.13 -17.71 26.37
N THR A 4 -1.44 -17.57 26.54
CA THR A 4 -2.15 -16.36 26.11
C THR A 4 -2.07 -15.33 27.23
N VAL A 5 -1.33 -14.25 27.00
CA VAL A 5 -1.29 -13.08 27.88
C VAL A 5 -2.49 -12.18 27.57
N ASN A 6 -3.25 -11.80 28.59
CA ASN A 6 -4.36 -10.85 28.45
C ASN A 6 -3.81 -9.42 28.42
N LEU A 7 -4.04 -8.69 27.33
CA LEU A 7 -3.65 -7.30 27.15
C LEU A 7 -4.88 -6.39 27.12
N THR A 8 -4.96 -5.45 28.05
CA THR A 8 -5.97 -4.39 28.05
C THR A 8 -5.35 -3.08 27.58
N ILE A 9 -5.82 -2.54 26.46
CA ILE A 9 -5.37 -1.26 25.91
C ILE A 9 -6.53 -0.26 25.87
N LYS A 10 -6.23 0.99 26.22
CA LYS A 10 -7.13 2.12 25.94
C LYS A 10 -6.82 2.61 24.53
N ILE A 11 -7.83 2.63 23.68
CA ILE A 11 -7.73 3.07 22.29
C ILE A 11 -8.73 4.19 22.02
N ASP A 12 -8.37 5.10 21.12
CA ASP A 12 -9.29 6.14 20.68
C ASP A 12 -10.47 5.54 19.89
N PRO A 13 -11.67 6.13 20.00
CA PRO A 13 -12.86 5.63 19.33
C PRO A 13 -12.71 5.61 17.80
N ALA A 14 -11.96 6.54 17.21
CA ALA A 14 -11.66 6.56 15.79
C ALA A 14 -10.84 5.34 15.33
N LEU A 15 -9.86 4.93 16.14
CA LEU A 15 -9.04 3.74 15.86
C LEU A 15 -9.85 2.46 16.04
N LYS A 16 -10.74 2.41 17.03
CA LYS A 16 -11.64 1.27 17.24
C LYS A 16 -12.50 1.00 16.00
N GLU A 17 -13.08 2.03 15.39
CA GLU A 17 -13.90 1.87 14.19
C GLU A 17 -13.07 1.41 12.98
N HIS A 18 -11.86 1.95 12.80
CA HIS A 18 -10.95 1.49 11.75
C HIS A 18 -10.57 0.01 11.91
N ILE A 19 -10.20 -0.41 13.13
CA ILE A 19 -9.86 -1.81 13.41
C ILE A 19 -11.08 -2.70 13.18
N LYS A 20 -12.28 -2.24 13.53
CA LYS A 20 -13.51 -2.98 13.31
C LYS A 20 -13.83 -3.15 11.82
N GLN A 21 -13.60 -2.13 10.99
CA GLN A 21 -13.73 -2.21 9.54
C GLN A 21 -12.72 -3.20 8.95
N LEU A 22 -11.45 -3.08 9.30
CA LEU A 22 -10.40 -4.01 8.85
C LEU A 22 -10.67 -5.45 9.27
N ALA A 23 -11.14 -5.66 10.50
CA ALA A 23 -11.53 -6.98 10.99
C ALA A 23 -12.70 -7.57 10.20
N LEU A 24 -13.67 -6.74 9.79
CA LEU A 24 -14.80 -7.16 8.94
C LEU A 24 -14.32 -7.54 7.53
N ASP A 25 -13.46 -6.71 6.94
CA ASP A 25 -12.89 -6.94 5.60
C ASP A 25 -12.05 -8.23 5.55
N ASN A 26 -11.25 -8.46 6.59
CA ASN A 26 -10.39 -9.64 6.73
C ASN A 26 -11.13 -10.87 7.31
N GLN A 27 -12.41 -10.74 7.67
CA GLN A 27 -13.24 -11.77 8.31
C GLN A 27 -12.61 -12.38 9.57
N ILE A 28 -11.91 -11.57 10.35
CA ILE A 28 -11.29 -12.00 11.62
C ILE A 28 -11.87 -11.23 12.80
N SER A 29 -11.61 -11.73 14.01
CA SER A 29 -12.02 -11.01 15.22
C SER A 29 -11.20 -9.74 15.43
N MET A 30 -11.80 -8.73 16.07
CA MET A 30 -11.11 -7.46 16.39
C MET A 30 -9.80 -7.70 17.16
N SER A 31 -9.79 -8.65 18.09
CA SER A 31 -8.59 -9.03 18.84
C SER A 31 -7.52 -9.68 17.96
N GLN A 32 -7.91 -10.53 16.99
CA GLN A 32 -6.97 -11.15 16.06
C GLN A 32 -6.38 -10.14 15.09
N GLU A 33 -7.16 -9.17 14.58
CA GLU A 33 -6.61 -8.09 13.74
C GLU A 33 -5.57 -7.28 14.50
N ILE A 34 -5.83 -6.94 15.77
CA ILE A 34 -4.88 -6.22 16.61
C ILE A 34 -3.59 -7.04 16.79
N VAL A 35 -3.69 -8.35 17.07
CA VAL A 35 -2.52 -9.21 17.22
C VAL A 35 -1.76 -9.35 15.91
N ASN A 36 -2.45 -9.55 14.78
CA ASN A 36 -1.82 -9.63 13.47
C ASN A 36 -1.10 -8.34 13.10
N ARG A 37 -1.72 -7.17 13.34
CA ARG A 37 -1.12 -5.87 13.06
C ARG A 37 0.07 -5.60 13.98
N LEU A 38 -0.03 -5.97 15.26
CA LEU A 38 1.07 -5.87 16.21
C LEU A 38 2.22 -6.80 15.80
N GLN A 39 1.92 -8.06 15.47
CA GLN A 39 2.90 -9.02 15.00
C GLN A 39 3.55 -8.54 13.70
N ALA A 40 2.77 -8.02 12.74
CA ALA A 40 3.28 -7.41 11.52
C ALA A 40 4.12 -6.17 11.82
N SER A 41 3.79 -5.38 12.85
CA SER A 41 4.61 -4.24 13.28
C SER A 41 5.93 -4.66 13.92
N LEU A 42 5.97 -5.80 14.61
CA LEU A 42 7.20 -6.35 15.21
C LEU A 42 8.04 -7.15 14.20
N GLN A 43 7.38 -7.81 13.22
CA GLN A 43 8.02 -8.62 12.19
C GLN A 43 8.33 -7.84 10.93
N ALA A 44 7.70 -6.69 10.71
CA ALA A 44 8.12 -5.78 9.66
C ALA A 44 9.57 -5.45 9.96
N PRO A 45 10.52 -5.80 9.05
CA PRO A 45 11.80 -5.13 9.08
C PRO A 45 11.46 -3.64 9.06
N ALA A 46 12.08 -2.87 9.97
CA ALA A 46 11.91 -1.42 10.04
C ALA A 46 11.76 -0.94 8.60
N GLN A 47 10.56 -0.47 8.23
CA GLN A 47 10.29 -0.03 6.87
C GLN A 47 11.46 0.87 6.55
N ASP A 48 12.31 0.43 5.62
CA ASP A 48 13.46 1.19 5.19
C ASP A 48 12.91 2.58 5.02
N ALA A 49 13.38 3.50 5.87
CA ALA A 49 13.05 4.90 5.73
C ALA A 49 13.30 5.14 4.25
N ILE A 50 12.23 5.39 3.49
CA ILE A 50 12.32 5.64 2.06
C ILE A 50 13.06 6.98 2.01
N ASP A 51 14.37 6.90 2.15
CA ASP A 51 15.30 7.96 1.86
C ASP A 51 15.18 8.05 0.36
N ASN A 52 14.35 9.00 -0.04
CA ASN A 52 14.00 9.29 -1.41
C ASN A 52 15.21 9.96 -2.11
N GLN A 53 16.40 9.37 -1.94
CA GLN A 53 17.69 9.76 -2.50
C GLN A 53 18.21 8.73 -3.50
N ASP A 54 17.34 7.84 -3.99
CA ASP A 54 17.69 7.06 -5.17
C ASP A 54 17.69 7.97 -6.40
N THR A 55 18.89 8.35 -6.85
CA THR A 55 19.11 9.11 -8.10
C THR A 55 19.33 8.15 -9.28
N ALA A 56 18.92 6.89 -9.16
CA ALA A 56 18.92 5.97 -10.29
C ALA A 56 17.65 6.23 -11.12
N GLU A 57 17.82 6.74 -12.34
CA GLU A 57 16.77 6.61 -13.35
C GLU A 57 16.49 5.12 -13.53
N ALA A 58 15.28 4.69 -13.17
CA ALA A 58 14.79 3.39 -13.58
C ALA A 58 14.87 3.36 -15.11
N VAL A 59 15.84 2.61 -15.65
CA VAL A 59 15.93 2.33 -17.08
C VAL A 59 14.73 1.45 -17.40
N THR A 60 13.61 2.11 -17.66
CA THR A 60 12.41 1.48 -18.18
C THR A 60 12.77 0.96 -19.57
N ASP A 61 12.42 -0.32 -19.82
CA ASP A 61 12.63 -0.95 -21.12
C ASP A 61 12.12 -0.03 -22.23
N GLN A 62 12.94 0.15 -23.27
CA GLN A 62 12.58 1.01 -24.40
C GLN A 62 11.21 0.59 -24.93
N LEU A 63 10.27 1.53 -24.91
CA LEU A 63 8.89 1.33 -25.38
C LEU A 63 8.90 0.60 -26.73
N SER A 64 8.12 -0.48 -26.81
CA SER A 64 8.02 -1.28 -28.02
C SER A 64 7.46 -0.45 -29.18
N ALA A 65 7.75 -0.85 -30.42
CA ALA A 65 7.30 -0.13 -31.61
C ALA A 65 5.75 0.03 -31.66
N ALA A 66 5.02 -0.89 -31.03
CA ALA A 66 3.56 -0.82 -30.89
C ALA A 66 3.13 0.31 -29.93
N GLU A 67 3.78 0.42 -28.77
CA GLU A 67 3.50 1.45 -27.77
C GLU A 67 3.88 2.83 -28.28
N LEU A 68 5.03 2.96 -28.96
CA LEU A 68 5.43 4.21 -29.62
C LEU A 68 4.42 4.65 -30.70
N LYS A 69 3.85 3.70 -31.45
CA LYS A 69 2.81 3.99 -32.45
C LYS A 69 1.51 4.48 -31.79
N GLN A 70 1.13 3.87 -30.66
CA GLN A 70 -0.03 4.26 -29.89
C GLN A 70 0.14 5.66 -29.27
N ILE A 71 1.30 5.94 -28.67
CA ILE A 71 1.64 7.25 -28.11
C ILE A 71 1.60 8.33 -29.20
N ARG A 72 2.21 8.07 -30.37
CA ARG A 72 2.14 9.01 -31.52
C ARG A 72 0.71 9.25 -32.00
N ALA A 73 -0.13 8.21 -32.02
CA ALA A 73 -1.52 8.35 -32.43
C ALA A 73 -2.32 9.22 -31.43
N LEU A 74 -2.12 9.01 -30.13
CA LEU A 74 -2.75 9.79 -29.08
C LEU A 74 -2.30 11.26 -29.09
N LEU A 75 -1.00 11.51 -29.23
CA LEU A 75 -0.45 12.87 -29.34
C LEU A 75 -0.95 13.59 -30.60
N LYS A 76 -1.01 12.93 -31.76
CA LYS A 76 -1.58 13.51 -32.99
C LYS A 76 -3.07 13.81 -32.86
N LYS A 77 -3.81 12.99 -32.11
CA LYS A 77 -5.24 13.21 -31.86
C LYS A 77 -5.47 14.39 -30.92
N GLN A 78 -4.59 14.59 -29.94
CA GLN A 78 -4.63 15.75 -29.03
C GLN A 78 -4.18 17.05 -29.71
N GLY A 79 -3.17 17.00 -30.59
CA GLY A 79 -2.68 18.17 -31.34
C GLY A 79 -3.69 18.76 -32.34
N LYS A 80 -4.69 17.97 -32.77
CA LYS A 80 -5.81 18.47 -33.60
C LYS A 80 -6.90 19.22 -32.80
N LYS A 81 -6.76 19.30 -31.48
CA LYS A 81 -7.68 20.00 -30.56
C LYS A 81 -7.12 21.33 -30.04
N LYS A 82 -6.28 22.01 -30.85
CA LYS A 82 -6.05 23.45 -30.75
C LYS A 82 -6.47 24.12 -32.06
N LYS A 83 -7.76 24.40 -32.15
CA LYS A 83 -8.33 25.57 -32.81
C LYS A 83 -9.43 26.08 -31.91
#